data_AF-A0A2C6CLD4-F1
#
_entry.id   AF-A0A2C6CLD4-F1
#
_cell.length_a   1.000
_cell.length_b   1.000
_cell.length_c   1.000
_cell.angle_alpha   90.00
_cell.angle_beta   90.00
_cell.angle_gamma   90.00
#
_symmetry.space_group_name_H-M   'P 1'
#
loop_
_entity.id
_entity.type
_entity.pdbx_description
1 polymer ?
#
loop_
_entity_poly.entity_id
_entity_poly.type
_entity_poly.pdbx_seq_one_letter_code
_entity_poly.pdbx_strand_id
1 'polypeptide(L)'
;MKYLFALLLASSSVVHAAEPILVWGTKYSYNKSDFKPKTVVNGNIYTYTSNIEMLLDEYDDFIGDYPVLTFDLSAEIMADAVPYPIPLSLVASCQNDSGYSESLGFSQSILIEKYNFVLPARMNVFNRVKTNGACKQLRIDIVPHTGELIDLDAIIKSIRFDALILSDAQ
;
A
#
# COMPACT_ATOMS: atom_id res chain seq x y z
N MET A 1 -41.16 -22.28 36.95
CA MET A 1 -40.52 -21.52 35.86
C MET A 1 -39.06 -21.22 36.20
N LYS A 2 -38.15 -22.21 36.16
CA LYS A 2 -36.73 -21.99 36.51
C LYS A 2 -35.71 -22.67 35.58
N TYR A 3 -36.16 -23.38 34.55
CA TYR A 3 -35.26 -24.12 33.64
C TYR A 3 -35.22 -23.57 32.20
N LEU A 4 -35.97 -22.50 31.90
CA LEU A 4 -36.02 -21.95 30.54
C LEU A 4 -34.84 -21.02 30.20
N PHE A 5 -34.13 -20.50 31.20
CA PHE A 5 -33.01 -19.58 30.99
C PHE A 5 -31.65 -20.27 30.78
N ALA A 6 -31.55 -21.58 31.07
CA ALA A 6 -30.28 -22.30 30.95
C ALA A 6 -30.02 -22.84 29.52
N LEU A 7 -31.05 -22.96 28.66
CA LEU A 7 -30.88 -23.45 27.30
C LEU A 7 -30.49 -22.37 26.27
N LEU A 8 -30.68 -21.08 26.59
CA LEU A 8 -30.37 -19.96 25.69
C LEU A 8 -28.89 -19.56 25.70
N LEU A 9 -28.09 -20.11 26.62
CA LEU A 9 -26.64 -19.87 26.72
C LEU A 9 -25.80 -20.94 26.01
N ALA A 10 -26.42 -21.99 25.46
CA ALA A 10 -25.71 -23.06 24.74
C ALA A 10 -25.67 -22.84 23.22
N SER A 11 -26.31 -21.79 22.71
CA SER A 11 -26.29 -21.41 21.30
C SER A 11 -25.32 -20.25 20.99
N SER A 12 -24.34 -19.99 21.87
CA SER A 12 -23.14 -19.26 21.45
C SER A 12 -22.34 -20.20 20.56
N SER A 13 -22.72 -20.23 19.27
CA SER A 13 -21.88 -20.72 18.21
C SER A 13 -20.48 -20.19 18.46
N VAL A 14 -19.58 -21.12 18.74
CA VAL A 14 -18.14 -20.86 18.70
C VAL A 14 -17.91 -20.45 17.25
N VAL A 15 -17.87 -19.14 17.01
CA VAL A 15 -17.30 -18.61 15.76
C VAL A 15 -15.85 -19.05 15.82
N HIS A 16 -15.58 -20.24 15.29
CA HIS A 16 -14.24 -20.59 14.88
C HIS A 16 -13.91 -19.52 13.85
N ALA A 17 -13.11 -18.53 14.27
CA ALA A 17 -12.37 -17.75 13.32
C ALA A 17 -11.51 -18.78 12.59
N ALA A 18 -11.94 -19.18 11.39
CA ALA A 18 -11.10 -19.98 10.52
C ALA A 18 -9.78 -19.22 10.41
N GLU A 19 -8.68 -19.88 10.76
CA GLU A 19 -7.37 -19.28 10.58
C GLU A 19 -7.23 -18.99 9.07
N PRO A 20 -6.88 -17.75 8.67
CA PRO A 20 -6.76 -17.42 7.27
C PRO A 20 -5.76 -18.38 6.62
N ILE A 21 -6.21 -19.10 5.60
CA ILE A 21 -5.33 -20.00 4.86
C ILE A 21 -4.52 -19.12 3.93
N LEU A 22 -3.22 -18.97 4.20
CA LEU A 22 -2.31 -18.26 3.31
C LEU A 22 -2.19 -19.05 2.00
N VAL A 23 -2.77 -18.52 0.93
CA VAL A 23 -2.78 -19.14 -0.40
C VAL A 23 -1.49 -18.82 -1.13
N TRP A 24 -1.00 -17.59 -1.01
CA TRP A 24 0.16 -17.12 -1.75
C TRP A 24 0.77 -15.87 -1.11
N GLY A 25 2.06 -15.65 -1.38
CA GLY A 25 2.65 -14.34 -1.19
C GLY A 25 3.80 -14.11 -2.17
N THR A 26 3.88 -12.91 -2.74
CA THR A 26 5.14 -12.48 -3.36
C THR A 26 5.63 -11.14 -2.87
N LYS A 27 6.95 -11.02 -3.01
CA LYS A 27 7.70 -9.85 -2.65
C LYS A 27 8.16 -9.14 -3.91
N TYR A 28 8.02 -7.84 -3.91
CA TYR A 28 8.60 -6.96 -4.90
C TYR A 28 9.55 -5.95 -4.25
N SER A 29 10.59 -5.58 -4.98
CA SER A 29 11.57 -4.59 -4.55
C SER A 29 11.84 -3.65 -5.72
N TYR A 30 11.60 -2.36 -5.49
CA TYR A 30 11.69 -1.28 -6.47
C TYR A 30 12.67 -0.22 -5.97
N ASN A 31 13.30 0.47 -6.90
CA ASN A 31 14.17 1.59 -6.64
C ASN A 31 13.72 2.85 -7.40
N LYS A 32 14.39 4.00 -7.21
CA LYS A 32 14.01 5.28 -7.86
C LYS A 32 13.81 5.16 -9.38
N SER A 33 14.60 4.36 -10.11
CA SER A 33 14.47 4.21 -11.57
C SER A 33 13.14 3.59 -12.01
N ASP A 34 12.51 2.84 -11.11
CA ASP A 34 11.27 2.14 -11.38
C ASP A 34 10.05 3.03 -11.11
N PHE A 35 10.28 4.22 -10.54
CA PHE A 35 9.28 5.27 -10.37
C PHE A 35 9.38 6.29 -11.51
N LYS A 36 8.25 6.58 -12.14
CA LYS A 36 8.13 7.55 -13.21
C LYS A 36 7.52 8.85 -12.70
N PRO A 37 7.89 10.01 -13.26
CA PRO A 37 7.17 11.25 -12.98
C PRO A 37 5.70 11.14 -13.42
N LYS A 38 4.78 11.55 -12.55
CA LYS A 38 3.33 11.57 -12.83
C LYS A 38 2.80 12.99 -12.97
N THR A 39 3.11 13.85 -12.01
CA THR A 39 2.70 15.26 -12.02
C THR A 39 3.92 16.12 -12.28
N VAL A 40 3.93 16.80 -13.43
CA VAL A 40 5.02 17.71 -13.85
C VAL A 40 4.43 19.08 -14.13
N VAL A 41 4.93 20.12 -13.46
CA VAL A 41 4.51 21.52 -13.69
C VAL A 41 5.76 22.38 -13.85
N ASN A 42 5.85 23.08 -14.98
CA ASN A 42 7.00 23.92 -15.33
C ASN A 42 8.36 23.18 -15.29
N GLY A 43 8.38 21.88 -15.61
CA GLY A 43 9.58 21.04 -15.59
C GLY A 43 9.92 20.41 -14.24
N ASN A 44 9.25 20.83 -13.16
CA ASN A 44 9.45 20.29 -11.82
C ASN A 44 8.55 19.07 -11.59
N ILE A 45 9.05 18.07 -10.87
CA ILE A 45 8.34 16.80 -10.64
C ILE A 45 7.75 16.82 -9.23
N TYR A 46 6.42 16.75 -9.14
CA TYR A 46 5.71 16.82 -7.85
C TYR A 46 5.18 15.47 -7.38
N THR A 47 5.11 14.48 -8.26
CA THR A 47 4.64 13.14 -7.93
C THR A 47 5.47 12.12 -8.68
N TYR A 48 5.95 11.12 -7.95
CA TYR A 48 6.46 9.88 -8.54
C TYR A 48 5.41 8.79 -8.45
N THR A 49 5.35 7.93 -9.47
CA THR A 49 4.42 6.79 -9.52
C THR A 49 5.13 5.54 -9.99
N SER A 50 4.79 4.39 -9.42
CA SER A 50 5.17 3.08 -9.94
C SER A 50 3.96 2.17 -9.97
N ASN A 51 3.95 1.23 -10.91
CA ASN A 51 2.91 0.23 -11.04
C ASN A 51 3.53 -1.15 -10.88
N ILE A 52 2.93 -1.95 -10.01
CA ILE A 52 3.29 -3.34 -9.78
C ILE A 52 2.20 -4.20 -10.42
N GLU A 53 2.57 -4.98 -11.42
CA GLU A 53 1.65 -5.93 -12.04
C GLU A 53 1.33 -7.04 -11.04
N MET A 54 0.04 -7.23 -10.80
CA MET A 54 -0.50 -8.21 -9.87
C MET A 54 -0.89 -9.44 -10.69
N LEU A 55 -0.25 -10.57 -10.42
CA LEU A 55 -0.56 -11.84 -11.09
C LEU A 55 -1.73 -12.58 -10.43
N LEU A 56 -2.70 -11.85 -9.88
CA LEU A 56 -3.77 -12.40 -9.04
C LEU A 56 -4.87 -13.12 -9.82
N ASP A 57 -4.84 -13.02 -11.15
CA ASP A 57 -5.87 -13.53 -12.05
C ASP A 57 -5.89 -15.05 -12.17
N GLU A 58 -4.86 -15.73 -11.66
CA GLU A 58 -4.71 -17.18 -11.84
C GLU A 58 -5.49 -18.02 -10.81
N TYR A 59 -6.20 -17.40 -9.85
CA TYR A 59 -6.77 -18.14 -8.70
C TYR A 59 -8.24 -17.88 -8.36
N ASP A 60 -8.94 -16.98 -9.07
CA ASP A 60 -10.40 -16.84 -8.95
C ASP A 60 -11.12 -18.17 -9.24
N ASP A 61 -10.55 -19.01 -10.11
CA ASP A 61 -11.08 -20.32 -10.48
C ASP A 61 -10.90 -21.39 -9.38
N PHE A 62 -10.02 -21.19 -8.39
CA PHE A 62 -9.65 -22.23 -7.43
C PHE A 62 -10.45 -22.21 -6.11
N ILE A 63 -10.97 -21.05 -5.68
CA ILE A 63 -11.53 -20.88 -4.32
C ILE A 63 -13.04 -20.62 -4.34
N GLY A 64 -13.61 -20.18 -5.47
CA GLY A 64 -15.04 -19.88 -5.61
C GLY A 64 -15.48 -18.56 -4.97
N ASP A 65 -14.56 -17.78 -4.41
CA ASP A 65 -14.70 -16.39 -3.97
C ASP A 65 -13.34 -15.67 -4.10
N TYR A 66 -13.36 -14.34 -4.20
CA TYR A 66 -12.15 -13.54 -4.34
C TYR A 66 -11.33 -13.55 -3.04
N PRO A 67 -10.02 -13.83 -3.11
CA PRO A 67 -9.19 -13.83 -1.92
C PRO A 67 -9.12 -12.44 -1.28
N VAL A 68 -8.91 -12.42 0.03
CA VAL A 68 -8.57 -11.17 0.72
C VAL A 68 -7.08 -10.94 0.57
N LEU A 69 -6.72 -9.78 0.05
CA LEU A 69 -5.32 -9.40 -0.12
C LEU A 69 -4.84 -8.59 1.08
N THR A 70 -3.67 -8.96 1.58
CA THR A 70 -2.94 -8.18 2.57
C THR A 70 -1.74 -7.55 1.89
N PHE A 71 -1.64 -6.23 1.99
CA PHE A 71 -0.55 -5.42 1.44
C PHE A 71 0.29 -4.90 2.60
N ASP A 72 1.55 -5.34 2.67
CA ASP A 72 2.57 -4.79 3.54
C ASP A 72 3.59 -4.05 2.67
N LEU A 73 3.46 -2.73 2.64
CA LEU A 73 4.23 -1.85 1.77
C LEU A 73 5.16 -1.01 2.62
N SER A 74 6.43 -0.94 2.24
CA SER A 74 7.42 -0.14 2.94
C SER A 74 8.23 0.70 1.97
N ALA A 75 8.59 1.90 2.40
CA ALA A 75 9.44 2.79 1.62
C ALA A 75 10.51 3.39 2.51
N GLU A 76 11.72 3.50 1.95
CA GLU A 76 12.83 4.27 2.46
C GLU A 76 13.22 5.31 1.40
N ILE A 77 13.09 6.59 1.75
CA ILE A 77 13.44 7.71 0.88
C ILE A 77 14.69 8.35 1.43
N MET A 78 15.70 8.50 0.59
CA MET A 78 16.91 9.25 0.90
C MET A 78 16.87 10.56 0.11
N ALA A 79 17.04 11.66 0.81
CA ALA A 79 17.02 12.99 0.21
C ALA A 79 18.28 13.79 0.53
N ASP A 80 18.55 14.81 -0.28
CA ASP A 80 19.49 15.86 0.09
C ASP A 80 18.97 16.69 1.27
N ALA A 81 19.89 17.41 1.89
CA ALA A 81 19.59 18.33 2.97
C ALA A 81 18.52 19.33 2.56
N VAL A 82 17.38 19.32 3.27
CA VAL A 82 16.29 20.27 3.05
C VAL A 82 16.31 21.39 4.11
N PRO A 83 15.95 22.63 3.76
CA PRO A 83 15.99 23.76 4.69
C PRO A 83 14.94 23.67 5.81
N TYR A 84 13.85 22.95 5.56
CA TYR A 84 12.75 22.67 6.48
C TYR A 84 12.29 21.21 6.32
N PRO A 85 11.71 20.57 7.36
CA PRO A 85 11.19 19.23 7.23
C PRO A 85 10.11 19.14 6.16
N ILE A 86 10.17 18.11 5.30
CA ILE A 86 9.23 17.94 4.20
C ILE A 86 8.38 16.69 4.45
N PRO A 87 7.05 16.84 4.66
CA PRO A 87 6.14 15.72 4.77
C PRO A 87 5.74 15.22 3.37
N LEU A 88 6.14 14.00 3.04
CA LEU A 88 5.68 13.25 1.87
C LEU A 88 4.65 12.20 2.31
N SER A 89 3.90 11.64 1.38
CA SER A 89 2.95 10.56 1.62
C SER A 89 3.11 9.51 0.54
N LEU A 90 2.98 8.24 0.92
CA LEU A 90 2.77 7.15 -0.02
C LEU A 90 1.28 6.91 -0.10
N VAL A 91 0.76 6.90 -1.31
CA VAL A 91 -0.62 6.57 -1.59
C VAL A 91 -0.62 5.29 -2.40
N ALA A 92 -1.29 4.27 -1.88
CA ALA A 92 -1.42 2.98 -2.53
C ALA A 92 -2.84 2.81 -3.05
N SER A 93 -2.98 2.34 -4.28
CA SER A 93 -4.28 2.06 -4.88
C SER A 93 -4.21 0.84 -5.79
N CYS A 94 -5.23 -0.01 -5.73
CA CYS A 94 -5.45 -1.03 -6.74
C CYS A 94 -6.06 -0.37 -7.97
N GLN A 95 -5.65 -0.83 -9.16
CA GLN A 95 -6.20 -0.40 -10.43
C GLN A 95 -6.55 -1.64 -11.27
N ASN A 96 -7.71 -1.60 -11.91
CA ASN A 96 -8.13 -2.63 -12.88
C ASN A 96 -7.79 -2.22 -14.32
N ASP A 97 -8.00 -3.13 -15.27
CA ASP A 97 -7.72 -2.89 -16.70
C ASP A 97 -8.57 -1.77 -17.31
N SER A 98 -9.71 -1.45 -16.70
CA SER A 98 -10.60 -0.35 -17.12
C SER A 98 -10.15 1.01 -16.59
N GLY A 99 -9.08 1.07 -15.77
CA GLY A 99 -8.57 2.29 -15.15
C GLY A 99 -9.33 2.73 -13.90
N TYR A 100 -10.31 1.96 -13.42
CA TYR A 100 -10.92 2.20 -12.12
C TYR A 100 -9.89 1.92 -11.02
N SER A 101 -9.83 2.80 -10.02
CA SER A 101 -8.85 2.75 -8.95
C SER A 101 -9.54 2.73 -7.58
N GLU A 102 -9.23 1.70 -6.80
CA GLU A 102 -9.67 1.55 -5.41
C GLU A 102 -8.53 1.95 -4.47
N SER A 103 -8.81 2.83 -3.52
CA SER A 103 -7.81 3.29 -2.55
C SER A 103 -7.51 2.19 -1.54
N LEU A 104 -6.24 1.82 -1.41
CA LEU A 104 -5.74 0.97 -0.34
C LEU A 104 -5.27 1.79 0.87
N GLY A 105 -5.45 3.10 0.84
CA GLY A 105 -5.04 3.99 1.92
C GLY A 105 -3.73 4.72 1.65
N PHE A 106 -3.28 5.42 2.67
CA PHE A 106 -2.14 6.32 2.63
C PHE A 106 -1.36 6.23 3.95
N SER A 107 -0.05 6.50 3.91
CA SER A 107 0.71 6.60 5.16
C SER A 107 0.45 7.93 5.87
N GLN A 108 0.64 7.94 7.18
CA GLN A 108 1.01 9.19 7.87
C GLN A 108 2.38 9.64 7.38
N SER A 109 2.57 10.94 7.19
CA SER A 109 3.55 11.51 6.28
C SER A 109 4.99 11.02 6.52
N ILE A 110 5.68 10.52 5.49
CA ILE A 110 7.15 10.37 5.51
C ILE A 110 7.73 11.74 5.80
N LEU A 111 8.40 11.90 6.93
CA LEU A 111 9.07 13.16 7.23
C LEU A 111 10.53 13.08 6.80
N ILE A 112 10.90 13.82 5.75
CA ILE A 112 12.30 14.10 5.48
C ILE A 112 12.74 15.15 6.50
N GLU A 113 13.69 14.80 7.36
CA GLU A 113 14.20 15.68 8.41
C GLU A 113 15.07 16.82 7.85
N LYS A 114 15.65 17.66 8.71
CA LYS A 114 16.57 18.76 8.32
C LYS A 114 18.04 18.28 8.37
N TYR A 115 18.97 19.02 7.73
CA TYR A 115 20.45 19.08 7.92
C TYR A 115 21.35 18.51 6.79
N ASN A 116 22.60 19.02 6.71
CA ASN A 116 23.65 18.86 5.67
C ASN A 116 24.18 17.42 5.38
N PHE A 117 23.34 16.41 5.53
CA PHE A 117 23.63 15.00 5.25
C PHE A 117 22.45 14.37 4.50
N VAL A 118 22.67 13.18 3.93
CA VAL A 118 21.59 12.44 3.30
C VAL A 118 20.67 11.87 4.38
N LEU A 119 19.39 12.21 4.29
CA LEU A 119 18.40 11.89 5.33
C LEU A 119 17.50 10.74 4.89
N PRO A 120 17.56 9.57 5.56
CA PRO A 120 16.64 8.49 5.30
C PRO A 120 15.33 8.72 6.05
N ALA A 121 14.21 8.56 5.36
CA ALA A 121 12.88 8.57 5.94
C ALA A 121 12.14 7.29 5.57
N ARG A 122 11.48 6.66 6.55
CA ARG A 122 10.89 5.33 6.41
C ARG A 122 9.41 5.32 6.74
N MET A 123 8.68 4.41 6.10
CA MET A 123 7.27 4.17 6.37
C MET A 123 6.88 2.72 6.08
N ASN A 124 5.81 2.28 6.74
CA ASN A 124 5.09 1.05 6.44
C ASN A 124 3.60 1.36 6.31
N VAL A 125 2.96 0.81 5.28
CA VAL A 125 1.52 0.82 5.07
C VAL A 125 1.07 -0.64 5.10
N PHE A 126 0.19 -0.96 6.05
CA PHE A 126 -0.41 -2.29 6.15
C PHE A 126 -1.91 -2.17 5.94
N ASN A 127 -2.45 -2.82 4.91
CA ASN A 127 -3.89 -2.85 4.67
C ASN A 127 -4.36 -4.21 4.14
N ARG A 128 -5.62 -4.55 4.45
CA ARG A 128 -6.28 -5.79 4.05
C ARG A 128 -7.58 -5.47 3.32
N VAL A 129 -7.68 -5.85 2.05
CA VAL A 129 -8.78 -5.47 1.15
C VAL A 129 -9.24 -6.66 0.31
N LYS A 130 -10.56 -6.81 0.16
CA LYS A 130 -11.16 -7.72 -0.80
C LYS A 130 -11.36 -6.97 -2.12
N THR A 131 -10.57 -7.32 -3.13
CA THR A 131 -10.46 -6.53 -4.37
C THR A 131 -11.46 -6.93 -5.46
N ASN A 132 -12.20 -8.01 -5.25
CA ASN A 132 -13.21 -8.52 -6.21
C ASN A 132 -12.66 -8.66 -7.65
N GLY A 133 -11.41 -9.12 -7.80
CA GLY A 133 -10.76 -9.31 -9.11
C GLY A 133 -10.30 -8.02 -9.78
N ALA A 134 -10.42 -6.88 -9.09
CA ALA A 134 -10.14 -5.56 -9.64
C ALA A 134 -8.69 -5.09 -9.43
N CYS A 135 -7.85 -5.83 -8.68
CA CYS A 135 -6.48 -5.42 -8.43
C CYS A 135 -5.50 -6.09 -9.40
N LYS A 136 -5.52 -5.64 -10.66
CA LYS A 136 -4.57 -6.06 -11.71
C LYS A 136 -3.23 -5.34 -11.58
N GLN A 137 -3.26 -4.12 -11.06
CA GLN A 137 -2.08 -3.29 -10.86
C GLN A 137 -2.15 -2.62 -9.49
N LEU A 138 -1.10 -2.77 -8.69
CA LEU A 138 -0.90 -1.97 -7.50
C LEU A 138 -0.13 -0.71 -7.89
N ARG A 139 -0.81 0.43 -7.90
CA ARG A 139 -0.20 1.75 -8.12
C ARG A 139 0.26 2.35 -6.81
N ILE A 140 1.49 2.81 -6.81
CA ILE A 140 2.15 3.44 -5.68
C ILE A 140 2.56 4.86 -6.08
N ASP A 141 1.98 5.86 -5.42
CA ASP A 141 2.32 7.27 -5.64
C ASP A 141 3.09 7.82 -4.43
N ILE A 142 4.17 8.57 -4.68
CA ILE A 142 4.86 9.38 -3.67
C ILE A 142 4.54 10.85 -3.95
N VAL A 143 3.88 11.50 -3.00
CA VAL A 143 3.33 12.86 -3.13
C VAL A 143 3.68 13.73 -1.93
N PRO A 144 3.79 15.06 -2.06
CA PRO A 144 3.77 15.99 -0.94
C PRO A 144 2.45 15.88 -0.15
N HIS A 145 2.52 15.84 1.18
CA HIS A 145 1.35 15.58 2.02
C HIS A 145 0.26 16.66 1.92
N THR A 146 0.66 17.93 1.81
CA THR A 146 -0.23 19.10 1.85
C THR A 146 -0.60 19.64 0.46
N GLY A 147 -0.31 18.90 -0.62
CA GLY A 147 -0.46 19.40 -1.98
C GLY A 147 0.50 20.55 -2.32
N GLU A 148 1.49 20.79 -1.46
CA GLU A 148 2.56 21.76 -1.70
C GLU A 148 3.33 21.39 -2.97
N LEU A 149 3.61 22.41 -3.78
CA LEU A 149 4.42 22.26 -4.98
C LEU A 149 5.91 22.22 -4.57
N ILE A 150 6.36 21.04 -4.16
CA ILE A 150 7.76 20.72 -3.88
C ILE A 150 8.33 19.90 -5.02
N ASP A 151 9.40 20.38 -5.65
CA ASP A 151 10.11 19.63 -6.70
C ASP A 151 10.85 18.44 -6.09
N LEU A 152 10.25 17.26 -6.20
CA LEU A 152 10.74 16.03 -5.62
C LEU A 152 12.03 15.55 -6.28
N ASP A 153 12.27 15.84 -7.56
CA ASP A 153 13.50 15.37 -8.22
C ASP A 153 14.74 16.13 -7.74
N ALA A 154 14.57 17.40 -7.37
CA ALA A 154 15.63 18.21 -6.78
C ALA A 154 16.02 17.75 -5.35
N ILE A 155 15.17 16.99 -4.68
CA ILE A 155 15.32 16.63 -3.26
C ILE A 155 15.62 15.14 -3.08
N ILE A 156 14.87 14.27 -3.76
CA ILE A 156 14.95 12.82 -3.57
C ILE A 156 16.14 12.26 -4.36
N LYS A 157 17.11 11.70 -3.63
CA LYS A 157 18.28 11.02 -4.22
C LYS A 157 18.01 9.55 -4.51
N SER A 158 17.33 8.87 -3.60
CA SER A 158 17.03 7.45 -3.73
C SER A 158 15.68 7.14 -3.12
N ILE A 159 15.02 6.15 -3.72
CA ILE A 159 13.82 5.50 -3.22
C ILE A 159 14.17 4.03 -3.17
N ARG A 160 13.91 3.39 -2.03
CA ARG A 160 13.81 1.94 -1.91
C ARG A 160 12.39 1.63 -1.48
N PHE A 161 11.69 0.85 -2.27
CA PHE A 161 10.33 0.43 -1.98
C PHE A 161 10.27 -1.09 -1.97
N ASP A 162 9.71 -1.65 -0.90
CA ASP A 162 9.53 -3.09 -0.75
C ASP A 162 8.03 -3.34 -0.53
N ALA A 163 7.44 -4.25 -1.30
CA ALA A 163 6.05 -4.68 -1.14
C ALA A 163 5.99 -6.18 -0.90
N LEU A 164 5.28 -6.60 0.15
CA LEU A 164 4.85 -7.97 0.37
C LEU A 164 3.33 -8.01 0.20
N ILE A 165 2.89 -8.84 -0.73
CA ILE A 165 1.48 -9.01 -1.04
C ILE A 165 1.13 -10.44 -0.71
N LEU A 166 0.17 -10.62 0.18
CA LEU A 166 -0.30 -11.92 0.64
C LEU A 166 -1.76 -12.10 0.20
N SER A 167 -2.13 -13.33 -0.10
CA SER A 167 -3.49 -13.74 -0.41
C SER A 167 -3.97 -14.73 0.65
N ASP A 168 -5.07 -14.40 1.32
CA ASP A 168 -5.74 -15.26 2.28
C ASP A 168 -7.05 -15.78 1.68
N ALA A 169 -7.27 -17.10 1.75
CA ALA A 169 -8.61 -17.67 1.61
C ALA A 169 -9.35 -17.52 2.96
N GLN A 170 -10.62 -17.11 2.90
CA GLN A 170 -11.52 -17.10 4.05
C GLN A 170 -12.15 -18.47 4.28
#